data_AF-A0A3B9V1X9-F1
#
_entry.id   AF-A0A3B9V1X9-F1
#
_cell.length_a   1.000
_cell.length_b   1.000
_cell.length_c   1.000
_cell.angle_alpha   90.00
_cell.angle_beta   90.00
_cell.angle_gamma   90.00
#
_symmetry.space_group_name_H-M   'P 1'
#
loop_
_entity.id
_entity.type
_entity.pdbx_description
1 polymer ?
#
loop_
_entity_poly.entity_id
_entity_poly.type
_entity_poly.pdbx_seq_one_letter_code
_entity_poly.pdbx_strand_id
1 'polypeptide(L)'
;MAKFKDVSEGLQPGQFAIGDREIVTSLDSLDPIYKELLDRPITITLGLIGPDGRVSLTPMWFDYEGDHVLVNTAAHRSKCGWIRNNPELTILVVNPDNPYHWVQIKCTVEREELEEGATGARVTQQVDKIWQKYTGNEPPYGLRDPSIDEKRVLFVCRIDRVATFGKP
;
A
#
# COMPACT_ATOMS: atom_id res chain seq x y z
N MET A 1 -10.10 12.35 0.56
CA MET A 1 -9.07 12.48 -0.48
C MET A 1 -8.79 13.94 -0.77
N ALA A 2 -7.52 14.32 -0.83
CA ALA A 2 -7.07 15.62 -1.31
C ALA A 2 -6.63 15.51 -2.77
N LYS A 3 -7.25 16.28 -3.66
CA LYS A 3 -6.84 16.39 -5.07
C LYS A 3 -5.94 17.60 -5.20
N PHE A 4 -4.67 17.38 -5.50
CA PHE A 4 -3.73 18.48 -5.71
C PHE A 4 -3.92 19.09 -7.11
N LYS A 5 -3.77 20.41 -7.23
CA LYS A 5 -3.73 21.09 -8.53
C LYS A 5 -2.43 20.72 -9.24
N ASP A 6 -2.55 19.93 -10.30
CA ASP A 6 -1.40 19.48 -11.07
C ASP A 6 -1.08 20.41 -12.25
N VAL A 7 -0.16 19.98 -13.13
CA VAL A 7 0.31 20.75 -14.28
C VAL A 7 0.13 19.98 -15.59
N SER A 8 -0.76 18.98 -15.63
CA SER A 8 -0.98 18.14 -16.82
C SER A 8 -1.50 18.96 -18.01
N GLU A 9 -2.24 20.05 -17.75
CA GLU A 9 -2.78 20.98 -18.76
C GLU A 9 -1.97 22.29 -18.86
N GLY A 10 -0.77 22.33 -18.28
CA GLY A 10 0.08 23.53 -18.21
C GLY A 10 0.05 24.25 -16.85
N LEU A 11 0.77 25.39 -16.77
CA LEU A 11 0.93 26.15 -15.53
C LEU A 11 -0.38 26.86 -15.14
N GLN A 12 -0.67 26.89 -13.83
CA GLN A 12 -1.87 27.54 -13.30
C GLN A 12 -1.64 28.18 -11.91
N PRO A 13 -2.41 29.23 -11.55
CA PRO A 13 -2.36 29.82 -10.22
C PRO A 13 -2.63 28.79 -9.10
N GLY A 14 -1.72 28.71 -8.13
CA GLY A 14 -1.84 27.79 -6.99
C GLY A 14 -1.56 26.33 -7.32
N GLN A 15 -0.86 26.03 -8.42
CA GLN A 15 -0.32 24.69 -8.69
C GLN A 15 0.41 24.11 -7.47
N PHE A 16 0.29 22.80 -7.28
CA PHE A 16 0.77 22.04 -6.11
C PHE A 16 0.06 22.33 -4.78
N ALA A 17 -0.95 23.22 -4.74
CA ALA A 17 -1.84 23.32 -3.59
C ALA A 17 -2.95 22.27 -3.66
N ILE A 18 -3.61 21.99 -2.53
CA ILE A 18 -4.84 21.20 -2.52
C ILE A 18 -5.93 22.02 -3.24
N GLY A 19 -6.49 21.46 -4.32
CA GLY A 19 -7.62 22.01 -5.04
C GLY A 19 -8.93 21.63 -4.36
N ASP A 20 -9.27 20.35 -4.43
CA ASP A 20 -10.54 19.81 -3.93
C ASP A 20 -10.34 18.77 -2.83
N ARG A 21 -11.39 18.60 -2.02
CA ARG A 21 -11.50 17.55 -1.00
C ARG A 21 -12.77 16.75 -1.22
N GLU A 22 -12.62 15.44 -1.25
CA GLU A 22 -13.74 14.50 -1.36
C GLU A 22 -13.67 13.44 -0.26
N ILE A 23 -14.79 12.84 0.10
CA ILE A 23 -14.80 11.68 0.99
C ILE A 23 -14.56 10.45 0.12
N VAL A 24 -13.54 9.66 0.45
CA VAL A 24 -13.29 8.38 -0.19
C VAL A 24 -13.59 7.31 0.85
N THR A 25 -14.61 6.50 0.55
CA THR A 25 -15.07 5.40 1.41
C THR A 25 -14.57 4.04 0.92
N SER A 26 -13.89 3.98 -0.23
CA SER A 26 -13.23 2.78 -0.76
C SER A 26 -12.21 3.19 -1.83
N LEU A 27 -11.10 2.45 -1.95
CA LEU A 27 -10.17 2.63 -3.08
C LEU A 27 -10.77 2.16 -4.42
N ASP A 28 -11.81 1.33 -4.39
CA ASP A 28 -12.54 0.92 -5.60
C ASP A 28 -13.24 2.08 -6.30
N SER A 29 -13.53 3.16 -5.56
CA SER A 29 -14.21 4.35 -6.08
C SER A 29 -13.24 5.46 -6.52
N LEU A 30 -11.92 5.18 -6.58
CA LEU A 30 -10.98 6.16 -7.11
C LEU A 30 -11.22 6.39 -8.60
N ASP A 31 -10.87 7.59 -9.07
CA ASP A 31 -10.82 7.87 -10.50
C ASP A 31 -9.98 6.79 -11.21
N PRO A 32 -10.43 6.23 -12.35
CA PRO A 32 -9.73 5.18 -13.06
C PRO A 32 -8.23 5.46 -13.27
N ILE A 33 -7.83 6.71 -13.50
CA ILE A 33 -6.41 7.07 -13.71
C ILE A 33 -5.55 6.84 -12.47
N TYR A 34 -6.12 6.97 -11.27
CA TYR A 34 -5.41 6.69 -10.02
C TYR A 34 -5.55 5.24 -9.61
N LYS A 35 -6.73 4.64 -9.87
CA LYS A 35 -7.00 3.24 -9.58
C LYS A 35 -6.06 2.31 -10.36
N GLU A 36 -5.76 2.63 -11.63
CA GLU A 36 -4.82 1.83 -12.42
C GLU A 36 -3.42 1.74 -11.79
N LEU A 37 -2.97 2.78 -11.06
CA LEU A 37 -1.69 2.75 -10.36
C LEU A 37 -1.71 1.72 -9.23
N LEU A 38 -2.86 1.51 -8.60
CA LEU A 38 -3.04 0.53 -7.53
C LEU A 38 -3.23 -0.89 -8.09
N ASP A 39 -3.82 -1.03 -9.27
CA ASP A 39 -4.18 -2.33 -9.86
C ASP A 39 -3.02 -2.95 -10.67
N ARG A 40 -2.15 -2.14 -11.26
CA ARG A 40 -0.92 -2.60 -11.94
C ARG A 40 0.10 -3.17 -10.93
N PRO A 41 1.07 -3.98 -11.40
CA PRO A 41 2.17 -4.48 -10.56
C PRO A 41 3.23 -3.40 -10.26
N ILE A 42 2.79 -2.23 -9.79
CA ILE A 42 3.67 -1.13 -9.37
C ILE A 42 3.91 -1.31 -7.88
N THR A 43 5.17 -1.32 -7.47
CA THR A 43 5.54 -1.41 -6.05
C THR A 43 5.18 -0.11 -5.33
N ILE A 44 4.65 -0.20 -4.11
CA ILE A 44 4.55 0.96 -3.23
C ILE A 44 5.91 1.27 -2.60
N THR A 45 6.14 2.52 -2.25
CA THR A 45 7.09 2.88 -1.19
C THR A 45 6.33 2.90 0.14
N LEU A 46 6.62 1.93 1.02
CA LEU A 46 6.08 1.87 2.37
C LEU A 46 6.95 2.67 3.33
N GLY A 47 6.37 3.65 4.01
CA GLY A 47 6.96 4.41 5.11
C GLY A 47 6.48 3.94 6.48
N LEU A 48 7.43 3.62 7.37
CA LEU A 48 7.20 3.19 8.75
C LEU A 48 8.13 3.94 9.70
N ILE A 49 7.71 4.22 10.93
CA ILE A 49 8.59 4.79 11.96
C ILE A 49 9.37 3.64 12.63
N GLY A 50 10.70 3.67 12.48
CA GLY A 50 11.62 2.73 13.11
C GLY A 50 11.92 3.08 14.57
N PRO A 51 12.68 2.22 15.29
CA PRO A 51 13.01 2.41 16.70
C PRO A 51 13.95 3.61 16.95
N ASP A 52 14.65 4.08 15.92
CA ASP A 52 15.49 5.29 15.99
C ASP A 52 14.69 6.59 15.74
N GLY A 53 13.36 6.49 15.61
CA GLY A 53 12.45 7.60 15.36
C GLY A 53 12.46 8.12 13.91
N ARG A 54 13.24 7.51 13.00
CA ARG A 54 13.25 7.90 11.58
C ARG A 54 12.22 7.11 10.79
N VAL A 55 11.81 7.69 9.67
CA VAL A 55 10.97 7.00 8.69
C VAL A 55 11.84 6.06 7.86
N SER A 56 11.60 4.75 7.96
CA SER A 56 12.14 3.72 7.09
C SER A 56 11.27 3.62 5.83
N LEU A 57 11.89 3.67 4.65
CA LEU A 57 11.23 3.55 3.35
C LEU A 57 11.65 2.24 2.69
N THR A 58 10.69 1.39 2.34
CA THR A 58 10.97 0.12 1.63
C THR A 58 10.02 -0.07 0.46
N PRO A 59 10.50 -0.50 -0.72
CA PRO A 59 9.62 -0.94 -1.79
C PRO A 59 8.89 -2.23 -1.36
N MET A 60 7.58 -2.30 -1.57
CA MET A 60 6.75 -3.44 -1.17
C MET A 60 5.70 -3.73 -2.25
N TRP A 61 5.31 -5.00 -2.35
CA TRP A 61 4.04 -5.38 -2.96
C TRP A 61 2.91 -5.07 -1.98
N PHE A 62 1.74 -4.74 -2.48
CA PHE A 62 0.56 -4.50 -1.66
C PHE A 62 -0.71 -4.94 -2.38
N ASP A 63 -1.78 -5.02 -1.60
CA ASP A 63 -3.14 -5.17 -2.09
C ASP A 63 -4.07 -4.26 -1.27
N TYR A 64 -5.34 -4.21 -1.65
CA TYR A 64 -6.37 -3.51 -0.90
C TYR A 64 -7.72 -4.20 -1.05
N GLU A 65 -8.64 -3.87 -0.15
CA GLU A 65 -10.05 -4.28 -0.21
C GLU A 65 -10.89 -3.13 0.36
N GLY A 66 -11.87 -2.61 -0.38
CA GLY A 66 -12.73 -1.55 0.11
C GLY A 66 -11.95 -0.34 0.64
N ASP A 67 -12.13 -0.03 1.93
CA ASP A 67 -11.46 1.05 2.67
C ASP A 67 -10.20 0.61 3.44
N HIS A 68 -9.63 -0.55 3.12
CA HIS A 68 -8.43 -1.09 3.78
C HIS A 68 -7.28 -1.34 2.81
N VAL A 69 -6.07 -1.00 3.25
CA VAL A 69 -4.81 -1.44 2.67
C VAL A 69 -4.37 -2.74 3.35
N LEU A 70 -3.89 -3.69 2.56
CA LEU A 70 -3.42 -4.99 3.01
C LEU A 70 -1.89 -5.06 2.93
N VAL A 71 -1.23 -5.13 4.08
CA VAL A 71 0.24 -5.22 4.19
C VAL A 71 0.63 -6.59 4.72
N ASN A 72 1.09 -7.46 3.81
CA ASN A 72 1.54 -8.80 4.14
C ASN A 72 3.06 -8.85 4.27
N THR A 73 3.57 -9.42 5.36
CA THR A 73 5.02 -9.53 5.60
C THR A 73 5.37 -10.80 6.38
N ALA A 74 6.62 -11.24 6.28
CA ALA A 74 7.11 -12.38 7.04
C ALA A 74 7.24 -12.01 8.53
N ALA A 75 6.69 -12.85 9.41
CA ALA A 75 6.54 -12.59 10.84
C ALA A 75 7.86 -12.24 11.55
N HIS A 76 8.98 -12.80 11.09
CA HIS A 76 10.32 -12.60 11.65
C HIS A 76 10.96 -11.24 11.30
N ARG A 77 10.39 -10.49 10.35
CA ARG A 77 10.97 -9.21 9.91
C ARG A 77 10.76 -8.13 10.99
N SER A 78 11.79 -7.33 11.24
CA SER A 78 11.76 -6.25 12.24
C SER A 78 10.59 -5.28 12.05
N LYS A 79 10.13 -5.08 10.81
CA LYS A 79 8.98 -4.22 10.50
C LYS A 79 7.68 -4.63 11.19
N CYS A 80 7.50 -5.93 11.51
CA CYS A 80 6.33 -6.38 12.29
C CYS A 80 6.33 -5.74 13.68
N GLY A 81 7.48 -5.73 14.36
CA GLY A 81 7.63 -5.07 15.66
C GLY A 81 7.45 -3.55 15.55
N TRP A 82 7.96 -2.93 14.48
CA TRP A 82 7.81 -1.49 14.27
C TRP A 82 6.35 -1.10 14.05
N ILE A 83 5.61 -1.86 13.23
CA ILE A 83 4.18 -1.66 12.97
C ILE A 83 3.35 -1.85 14.25
N ARG A 84 3.65 -2.87 15.07
CA ARG A 84 2.94 -3.08 16.35
C ARG A 84 3.18 -1.96 17.36
N ASN A 85 4.39 -1.37 17.36
CA ASN A 85 4.73 -0.25 18.23
C ASN A 85 4.20 1.09 17.71
N ASN A 86 4.13 1.25 16.40
CA ASN A 86 3.56 2.41 15.73
C ASN A 86 2.71 1.94 14.53
N PRO A 87 1.38 1.85 14.70
CA PRO A 87 0.48 1.30 13.69
C PRO A 87 0.10 2.32 12.60
N GLU A 88 0.77 3.46 12.49
CA GLU A 88 0.52 4.46 11.45
C GLU A 88 1.48 4.25 10.26
N LEU A 89 0.92 4.03 9.07
CA LEU A 89 1.64 3.73 7.83
C LEU A 89 1.36 4.82 6.79
N THR A 90 2.35 5.07 5.94
CA THR A 90 2.13 5.86 4.72
C THR A 90 2.67 5.07 3.53
N ILE A 91 1.87 4.96 2.48
CA ILE A 91 2.27 4.34 1.22
C ILE A 91 2.21 5.37 0.09
N LEU A 92 3.15 5.28 -0.83
CA LEU A 92 3.22 6.10 -2.05
C LEU A 92 3.37 5.18 -3.26
N VAL A 93 2.51 5.37 -4.25
CA VAL A 93 2.64 4.78 -5.59
C VAL A 93 2.90 5.91 -6.57
N VAL A 94 4.00 5.80 -7.32
CA VAL A 94 4.34 6.74 -8.39
C VAL A 94 4.26 6.00 -9.71
N ASN A 95 3.64 6.62 -10.71
CA ASN A 95 3.62 6.09 -12.07
C ASN A 95 5.07 5.99 -12.59
N PRO A 96 5.55 4.78 -12.95
CA PRO A 96 6.92 4.60 -13.43
C PRO A 96 7.21 5.34 -14.75
N ASP A 97 6.17 5.63 -15.53
CA ASP A 97 6.27 6.29 -16.82
C ASP A 97 6.19 7.83 -16.71
N ASN A 98 5.64 8.34 -15.59
CA ASN A 98 5.43 9.76 -15.35
C ASN A 98 5.49 10.10 -13.84
N PRO A 99 6.59 10.68 -13.32
CA PRO A 99 6.72 10.96 -11.89
C PRO A 99 5.76 12.03 -11.36
N TYR A 100 5.05 12.74 -12.25
CA TYR A 100 3.99 13.69 -11.91
C TYR A 100 2.61 13.04 -11.86
N HIS A 101 2.51 11.71 -11.85
CA HIS A 101 1.25 11.00 -11.65
C HIS A 101 1.39 10.02 -10.47
N TRP A 102 0.73 10.28 -9.35
CA TRP A 102 0.91 9.48 -8.14
C TRP A 102 -0.29 9.47 -7.19
N VAL A 103 -0.31 8.46 -6.31
CA VAL A 103 -1.27 8.29 -5.21
C VAL A 103 -0.51 8.07 -3.90
N GLN A 104 -0.85 8.84 -2.87
CA GLN A 104 -0.42 8.62 -1.49
C GLN A 104 -1.61 8.18 -0.65
N ILE A 105 -1.41 7.17 0.19
CA ILE A 105 -2.41 6.70 1.15
C ILE A 105 -1.77 6.69 2.54
N LYS A 106 -2.44 7.33 3.50
CA LYS A 106 -2.16 7.20 4.93
C LYS A 106 -3.19 6.26 5.52
N CYS A 107 -2.72 5.25 6.26
CA CYS A 107 -3.58 4.24 6.86
C CYS A 107 -3.04 3.85 8.24
N THR A 108 -3.94 3.31 9.06
CA THR A 108 -3.64 2.85 10.41
C THR A 108 -4.02 1.38 10.53
N VAL A 109 -3.16 0.55 11.12
CA VAL A 109 -3.49 -0.86 11.38
C VAL A 109 -4.71 -0.93 12.29
N GLU A 110 -5.76 -1.59 11.80
CA GLU A 110 -6.97 -1.85 12.57
C GLU A 110 -6.91 -3.24 13.22
N ARG A 111 -6.35 -4.21 12.50
CA ARG A 111 -6.16 -5.58 13.01
C ARG A 111 -4.98 -6.29 12.35
N GLU A 112 -4.48 -7.29 13.07
CA GLU A 112 -3.45 -8.20 12.61
C GLU A 112 -4.07 -9.60 12.42
N GLU A 113 -3.83 -10.20 11.26
CA GLU A 113 -4.26 -11.55 10.93
C GLU A 113 -3.02 -12.45 10.77
N LEU A 114 -3.05 -13.61 11.41
CA LEU A 114 -1.93 -14.54 11.45
C LEU A 114 -2.14 -15.68 10.47
N GLU A 115 -1.07 -16.09 9.79
CA GLU A 115 -1.09 -17.32 8.98
C GLU A 115 -1.31 -18.56 9.85
N GLU A 116 -0.82 -18.52 11.08
CA GLU A 116 -1.11 -19.52 12.10
C GLU A 116 -2.42 -19.17 12.80
N GLY A 117 -3.49 -19.91 12.50
CA GLY A 117 -4.78 -19.80 13.20
C GLY A 117 -5.98 -19.69 12.26
N ALA A 118 -7.08 -19.18 12.80
CA ALA A 118 -8.37 -19.14 12.11
C ALA A 118 -8.37 -18.30 10.81
N THR A 119 -7.51 -17.28 10.73
CA THR A 119 -7.36 -16.41 9.56
C THR A 119 -6.34 -16.93 8.54
N GLY A 120 -5.70 -18.07 8.79
CA GLY A 120 -4.53 -18.52 8.04
C GLY A 120 -4.77 -18.61 6.53
N ALA A 121 -5.89 -19.19 6.14
CA ALA A 121 -6.28 -19.31 4.73
C ALA A 121 -6.34 -17.95 4.02
N ARG A 122 -6.84 -16.90 4.68
CA ARG A 122 -6.92 -15.55 4.12
C ARG A 122 -5.54 -14.92 3.97
N VAL A 123 -4.67 -15.09 4.96
CA VAL A 123 -3.29 -14.58 4.89
C VAL A 123 -2.52 -15.21 3.75
N THR A 124 -2.65 -16.53 3.55
CA THR A 124 -2.03 -17.27 2.44
C THR A 124 -2.64 -16.85 1.09
N GLN A 125 -3.97 -16.81 0.97
CA GLN A 125 -4.66 -16.39 -0.27
C GLN A 125 -4.26 -14.97 -0.70
N GLN A 126 -4.11 -14.06 0.25
CA GLN A 126 -3.70 -12.69 -0.04
C GLN A 126 -2.27 -12.63 -0.59
N VAL A 127 -1.31 -13.36 0.01
CA VAL A 127 0.08 -13.37 -0.50
C VAL A 127 0.17 -14.05 -1.87
N ASP A 128 -0.63 -15.08 -2.11
CA ASP A 128 -0.73 -15.77 -3.41
C ASP A 128 -1.30 -14.84 -4.50
N LYS A 129 -2.33 -14.05 -4.17
CA LYS A 129 -2.90 -13.05 -5.08
C LYS A 129 -1.87 -12.00 -5.48
N ILE A 130 -1.13 -11.43 -4.54
CA ILE A 130 -0.09 -10.44 -4.88
C ILE A 130 1.11 -11.08 -5.57
N TRP A 131 1.45 -12.34 -5.27
CA TRP A 131 2.46 -13.08 -6.02
C TRP A 131 2.11 -13.15 -7.51
N GLN A 132 0.88 -13.57 -7.83
CA GLN A 132 0.41 -13.64 -9.21
C GLN A 132 0.36 -12.24 -9.85
N LYS A 133 -0.18 -11.24 -9.15
CA LYS A 133 -0.22 -9.84 -9.63
C LYS A 133 1.17 -9.34 -10.04
N TYR A 134 2.16 -9.49 -9.16
CA TYR A 134 3.47 -8.85 -9.33
C TYR A 134 4.46 -9.66 -10.17
N THR A 135 4.28 -10.97 -10.29
CA THR A 135 5.24 -11.83 -11.00
C THR A 135 4.65 -12.54 -12.22
N GLY A 136 3.33 -12.60 -12.34
CA GLY A 136 2.64 -13.39 -13.37
C GLY A 136 2.72 -14.91 -13.17
N ASN A 137 3.40 -15.40 -12.13
CA ASN A 137 3.47 -16.81 -11.83
C ASN A 137 2.20 -17.28 -11.11
N GLU A 138 1.82 -18.54 -11.35
CA GLU A 138 0.71 -19.15 -10.61
C GLU A 138 1.04 -19.31 -9.12
N PRO A 139 0.04 -19.24 -8.23
CA PRO A 139 0.18 -19.63 -6.83
C PRO A 139 0.74 -21.06 -6.64
N PRO A 140 1.37 -21.35 -5.49
CA PRO A 140 1.50 -20.51 -4.30
C PRO A 140 2.70 -19.53 -4.35
N TYR A 141 2.72 -18.58 -3.42
CA TYR A 141 3.84 -17.66 -3.18
C TYR A 141 5.17 -18.41 -3.03
N GLY A 142 6.07 -18.20 -3.98
CA GLY A 142 7.31 -18.98 -4.14
C GLY A 142 8.57 -18.43 -3.47
N LEU A 143 8.48 -17.33 -2.70
CA LEU A 143 9.66 -16.65 -2.12
C LEU A 143 9.79 -16.81 -0.60
N ARG A 144 9.19 -17.86 -0.02
CA ARG A 144 9.43 -18.21 1.38
C ARG A 144 10.87 -18.67 1.56
N ASP A 145 11.51 -18.22 2.65
CA ASP A 145 12.84 -18.70 3.00
C ASP A 145 12.80 -20.19 3.38
N PRO A 146 13.51 -21.09 2.67
CA PRO A 146 13.48 -22.53 2.94
C PRO A 146 14.29 -22.93 4.19
N SER A 147 15.09 -22.03 4.77
CA SER A 147 15.93 -22.31 5.95
C SER A 147 15.20 -22.10 7.27
N ILE A 148 14.01 -21.51 7.24
CA ILE A 148 13.16 -21.25 8.40
C ILE A 148 11.73 -21.67 8.10
N ASP A 149 10.94 -21.95 9.13
CA ASP A 149 9.50 -22.09 8.98
C ASP A 149 8.86 -20.69 8.84
N GLU A 150 9.04 -20.05 7.67
CA GLU A 150 8.55 -18.69 7.43
C GLU A 150 7.02 -18.64 7.52
N LYS A 151 6.52 -17.90 8.52
CA LYS A 151 5.10 -17.53 8.66
C LYS A 151 4.84 -16.13 8.16
N ARG A 152 3.64 -15.92 7.63
CA ARG A 152 3.14 -14.61 7.20
C ARG A 152 2.22 -13.98 8.25
N VAL A 153 2.24 -12.66 8.26
CA VAL A 153 1.31 -11.80 8.99
C VAL A 153 0.71 -10.83 8.00
N LEU A 154 -0.60 -10.62 8.09
CA LEU A 154 -1.33 -9.62 7.31
C LEU A 154 -1.82 -8.52 8.25
N PHE A 155 -1.30 -7.31 8.06
CA PHE A 155 -1.83 -6.12 8.70
C PHE A 155 -2.93 -5.53 7.82
N VAL A 156 -4.14 -5.45 8.37
CA VAL A 156 -5.29 -4.83 7.70
C VAL A 156 -5.41 -3.39 8.19
N CYS A 157 -5.20 -2.45 7.28
CA CYS A 157 -4.96 -1.06 7.62
C CYS A 157 -6.11 -0.19 7.11
N ARG A 158 -6.92 0.36 8.01
CA ARG A 158 -8.00 1.29 7.65
C ARG A 158 -7.41 2.55 7.04
N ILE A 159 -7.96 2.99 5.93
CA ILE A 159 -7.52 4.22 5.27
C ILE A 159 -7.95 5.43 6.10
N ASP A 160 -7.00 6.32 6.36
CA ASP A 160 -7.24 7.59 7.02
C ASP A 160 -7.41 8.70 6.00
N ARG A 161 -6.49 8.77 5.02
CA ARG A 161 -6.45 9.83 4.01
C ARG A 161 -5.82 9.33 2.73
N VAL A 162 -6.34 9.83 1.61
CA VAL A 162 -5.77 9.66 0.27
C VAL A 162 -5.38 11.02 -0.30
N ALA A 163 -4.29 11.08 -1.04
CA ALA A 163 -3.91 12.23 -1.84
C ALA A 163 -3.54 11.77 -3.25
N THR A 164 -3.96 12.53 -4.26
CA THR A 164 -3.69 12.25 -5.67
C THR A 164 -3.12 13.47 -6.36
N PHE A 165 -2.32 13.25 -7.40
CA PHE A 165 -1.69 14.30 -8.17
C PHE A 165 -1.49 13.87 -9.61
N GLY A 166 -1.80 14.78 -10.55
CA GLY A 166 -1.51 14.65 -11.97
C GLY A 166 -2.40 13.67 -12.71
N LYS A 167 -2.04 13.47 -13.98
CA LYS A 167 -2.67 12.57 -14.93
C LYS A 167 -1.60 11.75 -15.66
N PRO A 168 -1.95 10.58 -16.23
CA PRO A 168 -1.03 9.71 -16.96
C PRO A 168 -0.13 10.47 -17.95
#